data_AF-A0A966R747-F1
#
_entry.id   AF-A0A966R747-F1
#
_cell.length_a   1.000
_cell.length_b   1.000
_cell.length_c   1.000
_cell.angle_alpha   90.00
_cell.angle_beta   90.00
_cell.angle_gamma   90.00
#
_symmetry.space_group_name_H-M   'P 1'
#
loop_
_entity.id
_entity.type
_entity.pdbx_description
1 polymer ?
#
loop_
_entity_poly.entity_id
_entity_poly.type
_entity_poly.pdbx_seq_one_letter_code
_entity_poly.pdbx_strand_id
1 'polypeptide(L)'
;MEQTLLDSSKYRIYSLSVDSRFAATKYKGTADFLTRLPATYRNIMRVALSSVELPLVEYLFSPVNSCGAGHGNVNFAVELSGDRQILAIPEGNYDSATLPAALEAELHEVDPSGAWADFVVSVDPATALLTITHPTLPFRFNGNSSNRIISARPSYWGLGYYLGLRTEMSPADGYITASGPDVSGAYSIIGTAPVLLVPTPYYLLQLETPDMVENLTHCLAGGASVPAFAKLVLRDQYYTIQFVDNGDYMRKEYTYLAPSNIASLRVRLLDPWGAPVDMREMDWSLTFELYEVVNSRTAGRLHETYAR
;
A
#
# COMPACT_ATOMS: atom_id res chain seq x y z
N MET A 1 -29.42 -17.75 -12.36
CA MET A 1 -28.75 -16.52 -12.83
C MET A 1 -28.53 -16.71 -14.32
N GLU A 2 -29.46 -16.22 -15.15
CA GLU A 2 -29.33 -16.32 -16.61
C GLU A 2 -28.15 -15.45 -17.03
N GLN A 3 -27.11 -16.07 -17.60
CA GLN A 3 -26.10 -15.36 -18.36
C GLN A 3 -26.80 -14.89 -19.64
N THR A 4 -27.29 -13.65 -19.65
CA THR A 4 -27.85 -13.05 -20.86
C THR A 4 -26.73 -13.00 -21.91
N LEU A 5 -26.82 -13.86 -22.92
CA LEU A 5 -25.87 -13.90 -24.03
C LEU A 5 -25.74 -12.49 -24.62
N LEU A 6 -24.53 -11.93 -24.56
CA LEU A 6 -24.21 -10.68 -25.23
C LEU A 6 -24.51 -10.85 -26.72
N ASP A 7 -25.43 -10.04 -27.23
CA ASP A 7 -25.79 -10.02 -28.63
C ASP A 7 -24.56 -9.59 -29.44
N SER A 8 -23.84 -10.58 -29.99
CA SER A 8 -22.63 -10.40 -30.79
C SER A 8 -22.86 -9.57 -32.06
N SER A 9 -24.11 -9.35 -32.46
CA SER A 9 -24.45 -8.42 -33.55
C SER A 9 -24.35 -6.94 -33.15
N LYS A 10 -24.27 -6.63 -31.85
CA LYS A 10 -24.25 -5.26 -31.32
C LYS A 10 -22.91 -4.84 -30.73
N TYR A 11 -22.17 -5.80 -30.18
CA TYR A 11 -20.92 -5.53 -29.47
C TYR A 11 -19.77 -6.40 -29.98
N ARG A 12 -18.59 -5.82 -30.01
CA ARG A 12 -17.31 -6.54 -30.20
C ARG A 12 -16.50 -6.40 -28.93
N ILE A 13 -15.92 -7.50 -28.45
CA ILE A 13 -15.08 -7.53 -27.25
C ILE A 13 -13.64 -7.73 -27.68
N TYR A 14 -12.74 -6.87 -27.19
CA TYR A 14 -11.30 -7.02 -27.34
C TYR A 14 -10.69 -7.42 -26.02
N SER A 15 -9.89 -8.49 -26.00
CA SER A 15 -9.03 -8.83 -24.87
C SER A 15 -7.66 -8.19 -25.08
N LEU A 16 -7.25 -7.35 -24.14
CA LEU A 16 -6.03 -6.56 -24.20
C LEU A 16 -5.15 -6.89 -23.00
N SER A 17 -4.04 -7.57 -23.27
CA SER A 17 -2.99 -7.80 -22.27
C SER A 17 -2.06 -6.57 -22.21
N VAL A 18 -1.81 -6.11 -20.99
CA VAL A 18 -0.97 -4.96 -20.67
C VAL A 18 0.07 -5.41 -19.67
N ASP A 19 1.33 -5.03 -19.92
CA ASP A 19 2.45 -5.42 -19.08
C ASP A 19 3.35 -4.22 -18.88
N SER A 20 3.70 -3.95 -17.62
CA SER A 20 4.56 -2.84 -17.25
C SER A 20 5.97 -2.91 -17.85
N ARG A 21 6.46 -4.09 -18.27
CA ARG A 21 7.71 -4.26 -19.03
C ARG A 21 7.72 -3.49 -20.34
N PHE A 22 6.57 -3.45 -21.00
CA PHE A 22 6.41 -2.86 -22.34
C PHE A 22 5.74 -1.48 -22.29
N ALA A 23 5.71 -0.85 -21.12
CA ALA A 23 5.18 0.49 -20.96
C ALA A 23 5.96 1.49 -21.83
N ALA A 24 5.23 2.41 -22.46
CA ALA A 24 5.84 3.51 -23.21
C ALA A 24 6.50 4.53 -22.28
N THR A 25 5.92 4.74 -21.09
CA THR A 25 6.44 5.65 -20.06
C THR A 25 6.18 5.06 -18.67
N LYS A 26 7.16 5.16 -17.77
CA LYS A 26 7.05 4.86 -16.34
C LYS A 26 7.24 6.17 -15.56
N TYR A 27 6.28 6.57 -14.72
CA TYR A 27 6.31 7.83 -13.98
C TYR A 27 6.83 7.67 -12.56
N LYS A 28 6.42 6.60 -11.88
CA LYS A 28 6.79 6.29 -10.49
C LYS A 28 7.10 4.80 -10.36
N GLY A 29 8.18 4.39 -11.03
CA GLY A 29 8.51 2.98 -11.19
C GLY A 29 7.44 2.22 -11.99
N THR A 30 7.32 0.92 -11.74
CA THR A 30 6.32 0.05 -12.38
C THR A 30 4.91 0.20 -11.80
N ALA A 31 4.74 0.94 -10.69
CA ALA A 31 3.43 1.19 -10.10
C ALA A 31 2.61 2.24 -10.86
N ASP A 32 3.23 3.15 -11.63
CA ASP A 32 2.55 4.16 -12.44
C ASP A 32 3.15 4.19 -13.83
N PHE A 33 2.42 3.65 -14.81
CA PHE A 33 2.91 3.52 -16.17
C PHE A 33 1.83 3.77 -17.22
N LEU A 34 2.27 4.20 -18.40
CA LEU A 34 1.43 4.42 -19.57
C LEU A 34 1.84 3.48 -20.69
N THR A 35 0.84 2.80 -21.26
CA THR A 35 0.97 1.94 -22.43
C THR A 35 0.26 2.57 -23.62
N ARG A 36 0.95 2.66 -24.76
CA ARG A 36 0.34 3.04 -26.04
C ARG A 36 -0.22 1.80 -26.70
N LEU A 37 -1.46 1.88 -27.17
CA LEU A 37 -2.11 0.75 -27.81
C LEU A 37 -1.67 0.62 -29.28
N PRO A 38 -1.63 -0.61 -29.85
CA PRO A 38 -1.22 -0.82 -31.24
C PRO A 38 -2.13 -0.10 -32.25
N ALA A 39 -3.39 0.11 -31.89
CA ALA A 39 -4.35 0.91 -32.63
C ALA A 39 -5.30 1.61 -31.67
N THR A 40 -5.94 2.68 -32.14
CA THR A 40 -7.05 3.30 -31.40
C THR A 40 -8.27 2.40 -31.47
N TYR A 41 -8.70 1.89 -30.32
CA TYR A 41 -9.97 1.20 -30.19
C TYR A 41 -11.10 2.22 -30.17
N ARG A 42 -12.07 2.10 -31.07
CA ARG A 42 -13.13 3.10 -31.26
C ARG A 42 -14.43 2.66 -30.61
N ASN A 43 -15.26 3.64 -30.27
CA ASN A 43 -16.61 3.41 -29.74
C ASN A 43 -16.67 2.44 -28.55
N ILE A 44 -15.67 2.50 -27.65
CA ILE A 44 -15.66 1.70 -26.43
C ILE A 44 -16.69 2.26 -25.47
N MET A 45 -17.62 1.40 -25.05
CA MET A 45 -18.66 1.71 -24.07
C MET A 45 -18.38 1.14 -22.68
N ARG A 46 -17.51 0.14 -22.59
CA ARG A 46 -17.15 -0.45 -21.30
C ARG A 46 -15.73 -0.98 -21.30
N VAL A 47 -15.07 -0.82 -20.16
CA VAL A 47 -13.78 -1.46 -19.85
C VAL A 47 -13.99 -2.34 -18.62
N ALA A 48 -13.54 -3.58 -18.68
CA ALA A 48 -13.55 -4.50 -17.55
C ALA A 48 -12.15 -5.07 -17.34
N LEU A 49 -11.75 -5.26 -16.09
CA LEU A 49 -10.51 -5.97 -15.73
C LEU A 49 -10.83 -7.45 -15.57
N SER A 50 -10.11 -8.29 -16.33
CA SER A 50 -10.31 -9.74 -16.36
C SER A 50 -9.29 -10.48 -15.49
N SER A 51 -8.03 -10.05 -15.49
CA SER A 51 -6.97 -10.64 -14.65
C SER A 51 -5.90 -9.61 -14.26
N VAL A 52 -5.23 -9.87 -13.15
CA VAL A 52 -3.99 -9.21 -12.74
C VAL A 52 -3.03 -10.28 -12.22
N GLU A 53 -1.77 -10.19 -12.65
CA GLU A 53 -0.66 -10.99 -12.16
C GLU A 53 0.33 -10.05 -11.46
N LEU A 54 0.25 -10.01 -10.13
CA LEU A 54 0.95 -9.02 -9.31
C LEU A 54 1.99 -9.70 -8.40
N PRO A 55 3.29 -9.40 -8.53
CA PRO A 55 4.30 -9.87 -7.59
C PRO A 55 4.24 -9.07 -6.28
N LEU A 56 4.09 -9.77 -5.15
CA LEU A 56 3.99 -9.17 -3.82
C LEU A 56 5.38 -8.89 -3.22
N VAL A 57 6.08 -7.91 -3.79
CA VAL A 57 7.50 -7.62 -3.44
C VAL A 57 7.68 -6.42 -2.51
N GLU A 58 6.61 -5.78 -2.10
CA GLU A 58 6.65 -4.67 -1.14
C GLU A 58 7.22 -5.12 0.20
N TYR A 59 8.09 -4.29 0.77
CA TYR A 59 8.55 -4.45 2.15
C TYR A 59 7.61 -3.74 3.10
N LEU A 60 7.11 -4.48 4.09
CA LEU A 60 6.28 -3.95 5.16
C LEU A 60 7.02 -2.86 5.93
N PHE A 61 8.32 -3.01 6.13
CA PHE A 61 9.17 -1.99 6.73
C PHE A 61 10.05 -1.39 5.64
N SER A 62 9.75 -0.15 5.26
CA SER A 62 10.45 0.56 4.20
C SER A 62 10.54 2.05 4.46
N PRO A 63 11.63 2.72 4.04
CA PRO A 63 11.65 4.18 3.95
C PRO A 63 10.70 4.67 2.85
N VAL A 64 10.37 5.96 2.85
CA VAL A 64 9.73 6.56 1.69
C VAL A 64 10.79 6.83 0.63
N ASN A 65 10.62 6.27 -0.56
CA ASN A 65 11.53 6.46 -1.68
C ASN A 65 11.29 7.80 -2.40
N SER A 66 12.15 8.12 -3.37
CA SER A 66 12.09 9.39 -4.12
C SER A 66 10.81 9.59 -4.94
N CYS A 67 10.08 8.52 -5.24
CA CYS A 67 8.79 8.57 -5.93
C CYS A 67 7.60 8.79 -4.98
N GLY A 68 7.85 8.83 -3.66
CA GLY A 68 6.84 8.93 -2.61
C GLY A 68 6.13 7.60 -2.33
N ALA A 69 6.74 6.47 -2.70
CA ALA A 69 6.27 5.12 -2.38
C ALA A 69 7.02 4.57 -1.15
N GLY A 70 6.45 3.56 -0.49
CA GLY A 70 6.98 2.98 0.75
C GLY A 70 6.28 3.51 2.01
N HIS A 71 6.50 2.81 3.13
CA HIS A 71 5.69 3.00 4.34
C HIS A 71 6.23 4.04 5.33
N GLY A 72 7.48 4.47 5.17
CA GLY A 72 8.11 5.46 6.04
C GLY A 72 8.20 5.05 7.51
N ASN A 73 8.29 3.76 7.78
CA ASN A 73 8.10 3.16 9.11
C ASN A 73 9.34 2.43 9.63
N VAL A 74 10.53 2.80 9.15
CA VAL A 74 11.80 2.20 9.57
C VAL A 74 12.52 3.03 10.63
N ASN A 75 12.27 4.35 10.68
CA ASN A 75 12.98 5.26 11.56
C ASN A 75 12.30 5.38 12.94
N PHE A 76 13.12 5.63 13.94
CA PHE A 76 12.71 5.89 15.32
C PHE A 76 13.78 6.71 16.06
N ALA A 77 13.46 7.20 17.24
CA ALA A 77 14.39 7.87 18.12
C ALA A 77 14.28 7.34 19.54
N VAL A 78 15.42 7.25 20.23
CA VAL A 78 15.50 6.86 21.64
C VAL A 78 16.29 7.91 22.40
N GLU A 79 15.77 8.28 23.57
CA GLU A 79 16.46 9.14 24.53
C GLU A 79 16.78 8.30 25.77
N LEU A 80 18.06 8.03 26.02
CA LEU A 80 18.56 7.26 27.16
C LEU A 80 19.27 8.20 28.12
N SER A 81 18.68 8.46 29.28
CA SER A 81 19.27 9.36 30.30
C SER A 81 19.73 10.73 29.75
N GLY A 82 19.01 11.26 28.75
CA GLY A 82 19.28 12.55 28.11
C GLY A 82 20.15 12.51 26.85
N ASP A 83 20.78 11.37 26.53
CA ASP A 83 21.43 11.17 25.23
C ASP A 83 20.40 10.71 24.19
N ARG A 84 20.33 11.41 23.06
CA ARG A 84 19.29 11.21 22.04
C ARG A 84 19.89 10.69 20.75
N GLN A 85 19.39 9.55 20.29
CA GLN A 85 19.76 8.94 19.01
C GLN A 85 18.55 8.86 18.07
N ILE A 86 18.82 8.98 16.77
CA ILE A 86 17.85 8.75 15.70
C ILE A 86 18.40 7.58 14.89
N LEU A 87 17.62 6.51 14.82
CA LEU A 87 18.02 5.21 14.31
C LEU A 87 17.02 4.74 13.25
N ALA A 88 17.37 3.70 12.50
CA ALA A 88 16.46 3.08 11.56
C ALA A 88 16.76 1.59 11.43
N ILE A 89 15.73 0.75 11.54
CA ILE A 89 15.88 -0.67 11.21
C ILE A 89 16.09 -0.83 9.70
N PRO A 90 16.78 -1.88 9.24
CA PRO A 90 16.89 -2.19 7.81
C PRO A 90 15.52 -2.35 7.15
N GLU A 91 15.43 -2.08 5.85
CA GLU A 91 14.20 -2.36 5.11
C GLU A 91 13.98 -3.87 4.97
N GLY A 92 12.72 -4.32 5.01
CA GLY A 92 12.40 -5.72 4.83
C GLY A 92 11.04 -6.16 5.38
N ASN A 93 10.83 -7.47 5.30
CA ASN A 93 9.70 -8.17 5.89
C ASN A 93 10.23 -8.99 7.07
N TYR A 94 9.70 -8.72 8.26
CA TYR A 94 10.13 -9.34 9.52
C TYR A 94 9.03 -10.24 10.08
N ASP A 95 9.44 -11.19 10.91
CA ASP A 95 8.58 -11.98 11.78
C ASP A 95 8.72 -11.56 13.25
N SER A 96 8.03 -12.26 14.16
CA SER A 96 8.03 -11.94 15.59
C SER A 96 9.38 -12.16 16.28
N ALA A 97 10.36 -12.80 15.63
CA ALA A 97 11.69 -13.02 16.17
C ALA A 97 12.72 -12.04 15.56
N THR A 98 12.61 -11.79 14.26
CA THR A 98 13.56 -10.97 13.50
C THR A 98 13.31 -9.47 13.66
N LEU A 99 12.06 -9.02 13.85
CA LEU A 99 11.76 -7.61 14.12
C LEU A 99 12.38 -7.12 15.44
N PRO A 100 12.15 -7.78 16.61
CA PRO A 100 12.77 -7.32 17.85
C PRO A 100 14.30 -7.41 17.78
N ALA A 101 14.86 -8.44 17.16
CA ALA A 101 16.31 -8.56 16.97
C ALA A 101 16.90 -7.43 16.12
N ALA A 102 16.21 -7.00 15.05
CA ALA A 102 16.64 -5.85 14.25
C ALA A 102 16.61 -4.54 15.04
N LEU A 103 15.58 -4.32 15.86
CA LEU A 103 15.48 -3.14 16.72
C LEU A 103 16.58 -3.12 17.79
N GLU A 104 16.84 -4.27 18.41
CA GLU A 104 17.87 -4.45 19.42
C GLU A 104 19.28 -4.22 18.84
N ALA A 105 19.56 -4.77 17.65
CA ALA A 105 20.83 -4.57 16.97
C ALA A 105 21.13 -3.09 16.70
N GLU A 106 20.15 -2.33 16.19
CA GLU A 106 20.33 -0.88 15.95
C GLU A 106 20.58 -0.09 17.25
N LEU A 107 20.01 -0.52 18.37
CA LEU A 107 20.28 0.09 19.68
C LEU A 107 21.70 -0.23 20.15
N HIS A 108 22.13 -1.49 20.04
CA HIS A 108 23.45 -1.95 20.48
C HIS A 108 24.58 -1.32 19.67
N GLU A 109 24.38 -1.06 18.36
CA GLU A 109 25.39 -0.44 17.50
C GLU A 109 25.75 1.00 17.92
N VAL A 110 24.90 1.70 18.69
CA VAL A 110 25.20 3.05 19.19
C VAL A 110 26.42 3.04 20.12
N ASP A 111 26.44 2.12 21.08
CA ASP A 111 27.53 1.91 22.02
C ASP A 111 27.59 0.42 22.42
N PRO A 112 28.29 -0.41 21.63
CA PRO A 112 28.29 -1.87 21.79
C PRO A 112 28.86 -2.39 23.11
N SER A 113 29.47 -1.51 23.92
CA SER A 113 30.10 -1.87 25.20
C SER A 113 29.59 -1.07 26.38
N GLY A 114 28.63 -0.18 26.17
CA GLY A 114 28.07 0.68 27.21
C GLY A 114 26.57 0.52 27.36
N ALA A 115 25.92 1.57 27.85
CA ALA A 115 24.52 1.49 28.30
C ALA A 115 23.55 1.13 27.18
N TRP A 116 23.88 1.42 25.91
CA TRP A 116 23.04 1.08 24.78
C TRP A 116 23.02 -0.43 24.46
N ALA A 117 24.07 -1.17 24.81
CA ALA A 117 24.14 -2.63 24.64
C ALA A 117 23.24 -3.40 25.64
N ASP A 118 22.73 -2.74 26.67
CA ASP A 118 21.89 -3.36 27.71
C ASP A 118 20.39 -3.38 27.33
N PHE A 119 20.00 -2.76 26.22
CA PHE A 119 18.62 -2.85 25.73
C PHE A 119 18.25 -4.28 25.38
N VAL A 120 17.03 -4.68 25.75
CA VAL A 120 16.43 -5.96 25.36
C VAL A 120 15.10 -5.69 24.69
N VAL A 121 14.89 -6.25 23.51
CA VAL A 121 13.62 -6.16 22.77
C VAL A 121 13.05 -7.55 22.58
N SER A 122 11.78 -7.73 22.91
CA SER A 122 11.11 -9.03 22.74
C SER A 122 9.66 -8.88 22.33
N VAL A 123 9.11 -9.94 21.73
CA VAL A 123 7.68 -10.07 21.45
C VAL A 123 7.17 -11.29 22.19
N ASP A 124 6.14 -11.10 23.01
CA ASP A 124 5.49 -12.21 23.70
C ASP A 124 4.76 -13.11 22.67
N PRO A 125 5.02 -14.42 22.62
CA PRO A 125 4.47 -15.30 21.59
C PRO A 125 2.97 -15.57 21.74
N ALA A 126 2.39 -15.37 22.93
CA ALA A 126 0.98 -15.59 23.19
C ALA A 126 0.13 -14.34 22.92
N THR A 127 0.66 -13.16 23.25
CA THR A 127 -0.06 -11.89 23.13
C THR A 127 0.36 -11.06 21.92
N ALA A 128 1.50 -11.39 21.30
CA ALA A 128 2.15 -10.64 20.24
C ALA A 128 2.47 -9.17 20.61
N LEU A 129 2.51 -8.85 21.91
CA LEU A 129 2.91 -7.53 22.40
C LEU A 129 4.42 -7.43 22.43
N LEU A 130 4.94 -6.33 21.87
CA LEU A 130 6.36 -6.01 21.93
C LEU A 130 6.70 -5.33 23.26
N THR A 131 7.85 -5.66 23.81
CA THR A 131 8.44 -5.02 24.99
C THR A 131 9.84 -4.54 24.66
N ILE A 132 10.13 -3.28 24.99
CA ILE A 132 11.47 -2.69 24.99
C ILE A 132 11.85 -2.49 26.45
N THR A 133 12.99 -3.01 26.87
CA THR A 133 13.45 -2.95 28.26
C THR A 133 14.87 -2.43 28.33
N HIS A 134 15.15 -1.60 29.32
CA HIS A 134 16.50 -1.30 29.78
C HIS A 134 16.61 -1.67 31.27
N PRO A 135 17.65 -2.41 31.69
CA PRO A 135 17.70 -3.00 33.03
C PRO A 135 17.86 -1.98 34.17
N THR A 136 18.45 -0.81 33.91
CA THR A 136 18.83 0.13 34.98
C THR A 136 18.52 1.61 34.71
N LEU A 137 18.34 2.04 33.46
CA LEU A 137 18.25 3.45 33.09
C LEU A 137 16.87 3.78 32.50
N PRO A 138 16.30 4.95 32.85
CA PRO A 138 15.09 5.45 32.21
C PRO A 138 15.38 5.85 30.77
N PHE A 139 14.42 5.58 29.89
CA PHE A 139 14.49 5.96 28.50
C PHE A 139 13.13 6.41 27.95
N ARG A 140 13.16 7.06 26.80
CA ARG A 140 11.99 7.45 26.01
C ARG A 140 12.14 6.95 24.59
N PHE A 141 11.04 6.57 23.95
CA PHE A 141 10.99 6.05 22.59
C PHE A 141 10.02 6.86 21.73
N ASN A 142 10.44 7.24 20.52
CA ASN A 142 9.60 7.89 19.53
C ASN A 142 9.65 7.09 18.23
N GLY A 143 8.51 6.51 17.85
CA GLY A 143 8.37 5.72 16.64
C GLY A 143 7.66 6.44 15.50
N ASN A 144 7.50 7.76 15.55
CA ASN A 144 6.87 8.53 14.49
C ASN A 144 7.73 8.54 13.23
N SER A 145 7.08 8.50 12.07
CA SER A 145 7.78 8.68 10.80
C SER A 145 8.43 10.06 10.73
N SER A 146 9.64 10.12 10.18
CA SER A 146 10.29 11.36 9.76
C SER A 146 9.52 12.08 8.64
N ASN A 147 8.65 11.37 7.91
CA ASN A 147 7.75 11.97 6.93
C ASN A 147 6.50 12.55 7.62
N ARG A 148 6.35 13.87 7.57
CA ARG A 148 5.24 14.60 8.22
C ARG A 148 3.85 14.21 7.75
N ILE A 149 3.70 13.79 6.50
CA ILE A 149 2.40 13.35 5.98
C ILE A 149 2.02 12.01 6.62
N ILE A 150 2.99 11.11 6.76
CA ILE A 150 2.80 9.80 7.37
C ILE A 150 2.58 9.95 8.88
N SER A 151 3.43 10.72 9.57
CA SER A 151 3.31 10.94 11.02
C SER A 151 2.02 11.63 11.44
N ALA A 152 1.35 12.34 10.53
CA ALA A 152 0.05 12.98 10.78
C ALA A 152 -1.15 12.05 10.59
N ARG A 153 -0.95 10.80 10.13
CA ARG A 153 -2.04 9.84 9.95
C ARG A 153 -2.60 9.39 11.30
N PRO A 154 -3.92 9.13 11.41
CA PRO A 154 -4.51 8.57 12.63
C PRO A 154 -4.05 7.13 12.92
N SER A 155 -3.56 6.43 11.90
CA SER A 155 -3.02 5.07 11.98
C SER A 155 -1.87 4.93 10.98
N TYR A 156 -0.99 3.94 11.17
CA TYR A 156 0.17 3.74 10.30
C TYR A 156 1.10 4.97 10.23
N TRP A 157 1.28 5.66 11.37
CA TRP A 157 2.02 6.93 11.46
C TRP A 157 3.55 6.80 11.58
N GLY A 158 4.08 5.57 11.52
CA GLY A 158 5.51 5.29 11.65
C GLY A 158 5.76 3.93 12.30
N LEU A 159 7.03 3.65 12.60
CA LEU A 159 7.47 2.39 13.21
C LEU A 159 6.67 2.06 14.47
N GLY A 160 6.41 3.04 15.34
CA GLY A 160 5.70 2.82 16.61
C GLY A 160 4.30 2.23 16.41
N TYR A 161 3.61 2.59 15.31
CA TYR A 161 2.36 1.91 14.95
C TYR A 161 2.65 0.43 14.62
N TYR A 162 3.65 0.10 13.82
CA TYR A 162 3.91 -1.31 13.54
C TYR A 162 4.37 -2.11 14.78
N LEU A 163 5.01 -1.46 15.77
CA LEU A 163 5.39 -2.07 17.05
C LEU A 163 4.23 -2.25 18.05
N GLY A 164 3.00 -1.86 17.71
CA GLY A 164 1.85 -2.00 18.60
C GLY A 164 1.73 -0.89 19.68
N LEU A 165 2.50 0.18 19.57
CA LEU A 165 2.48 1.32 20.50
C LEU A 165 1.36 2.30 20.13
N ARG A 166 0.08 1.93 20.36
CA ARG A 166 -1.11 2.69 19.88
C ARG A 166 -1.54 3.85 20.77
N THR A 167 -1.09 3.91 22.01
CA THR A 167 -1.47 5.00 22.93
C THR A 167 -0.92 6.31 22.41
N GLU A 168 -1.80 7.32 22.33
CA GLU A 168 -1.50 8.64 21.77
C GLU A 168 -0.16 9.15 22.28
N MET A 169 0.84 9.12 21.39
CA MET A 169 2.05 9.90 21.56
C MET A 169 1.58 11.35 21.69
N SER A 170 1.93 12.02 22.79
CA SER A 170 1.59 13.43 22.97
C SER A 170 1.96 14.19 21.68
N PRO A 171 1.02 14.92 21.05
CA PRO A 171 1.24 15.59 19.78
C PRO A 171 2.41 16.60 19.81
N ALA A 172 2.90 16.97 20.99
CA ALA A 172 3.97 17.96 21.16
C ALA A 172 5.38 17.38 20.94
N ASP A 173 5.66 16.15 21.39
CA ASP A 173 7.04 15.59 21.39
C ASP A 173 7.17 14.20 20.74
N GLY A 174 6.08 13.43 20.59
CA GLY A 174 6.11 12.12 19.93
C GLY A 174 6.75 10.98 20.75
N TYR A 175 7.17 11.22 21.98
CA TYR A 175 7.85 10.23 22.84
C TYR A 175 6.90 9.51 23.81
N ILE A 176 7.15 8.22 24.00
CA ILE A 176 6.63 7.37 25.07
C ILE A 176 7.74 7.19 26.10
N THR A 177 7.45 7.47 27.37
CA THR A 177 8.41 7.26 28.46
C THR A 177 8.26 5.86 29.04
N ALA A 178 9.37 5.17 29.24
CA ALA A 178 9.38 3.86 29.88
C ALA A 178 8.82 3.91 31.31
N SER A 179 7.96 2.95 31.65
CA SER A 179 7.49 2.76 33.03
C SER A 179 8.57 2.07 33.84
N GLY A 180 8.84 2.53 35.05
CA GLY A 180 9.80 1.90 35.95
C GLY A 180 10.35 2.85 37.03
N PRO A 181 11.30 2.37 37.84
CA PRO A 181 11.82 1.00 37.81
C PRO A 181 10.80 -0.01 38.37
N ASP A 182 10.78 -1.22 37.82
CA ASP A 182 10.06 -2.35 38.42
C ASP A 182 10.83 -2.92 39.63
N VAL A 183 10.35 -4.04 40.20
CA VAL A 183 11.00 -4.70 41.34
C VAL A 183 12.42 -5.21 41.04
N SER A 184 12.76 -5.40 39.77
CA SER A 184 14.10 -5.79 39.31
C SER A 184 15.01 -4.60 38.99
N GLY A 185 14.48 -3.37 39.04
CA GLY A 185 15.19 -2.14 38.66
C GLY A 185 14.97 -1.73 37.20
N ALA A 186 14.23 -2.52 36.41
CA ALA A 186 14.11 -2.35 34.98
C ALA A 186 13.07 -1.29 34.60
N TYR A 187 13.35 -0.60 33.49
CA TYR A 187 12.43 0.31 32.82
C TYR A 187 11.94 -0.35 31.54
N SER A 188 10.64 -0.30 31.28
CA SER A 188 10.06 -0.96 30.10
C SER A 188 8.99 -0.13 29.39
N ILE A 189 8.89 -0.29 28.08
CA ILE A 189 7.74 0.12 27.26
C ILE A 189 7.10 -1.15 26.71
N ILE A 190 5.81 -1.32 26.95
CA ILE A 190 5.04 -2.47 26.46
C ILE A 190 4.01 -1.98 25.45
N GLY A 191 3.90 -2.68 24.32
CA GLY A 191 2.88 -2.49 23.30
C GLY A 191 1.48 -2.55 23.88
N THR A 192 0.59 -1.69 23.38
CA THR A 192 -0.84 -1.70 23.75
C THR A 192 -1.70 -2.46 22.73
N ALA A 193 -1.10 -2.91 21.63
CA ALA A 193 -1.69 -3.77 20.63
C ALA A 193 -0.63 -4.75 20.09
N PRO A 194 -1.05 -5.86 19.44
CA PRO A 194 -0.14 -6.75 18.75
C PRO A 194 0.73 -6.03 17.72
N VAL A 195 1.96 -6.52 17.52
CA VAL A 195 2.81 -6.09 16.40
C VAL A 195 2.14 -6.35 15.07
N LEU A 196 2.25 -5.40 14.14
CA LEU A 196 1.69 -5.52 12.80
C LEU A 196 2.78 -6.02 11.84
N LEU A 197 2.69 -7.29 11.47
CA LEU A 197 3.66 -7.99 10.60
C LEU A 197 3.04 -8.51 9.30
N VAL A 198 1.75 -8.23 9.07
CA VAL A 198 1.00 -8.77 7.91
C VAL A 198 1.01 -7.81 6.73
N PRO A 199 0.94 -8.33 5.48
CA PRO A 199 0.86 -7.51 4.28
C PRO A 199 -0.34 -6.58 4.26
N THR A 200 -0.22 -5.50 3.47
CA THR A 200 -1.36 -4.68 3.08
C THR A 200 -2.44 -5.59 2.46
N PRO A 201 -3.69 -5.58 2.95
CA PRO A 201 -4.70 -6.56 2.52
C PRO A 201 -5.30 -6.28 1.14
N TYR A 202 -5.06 -5.10 0.57
CA TYR A 202 -5.54 -4.74 -0.77
C TYR A 202 -4.76 -3.56 -1.34
N TYR A 203 -4.74 -3.48 -2.66
CA TYR A 203 -4.35 -2.29 -3.40
C TYR A 203 -5.53 -1.67 -4.13
N LEU A 204 -5.38 -0.40 -4.50
CA LEU A 204 -6.30 0.31 -5.37
C LEU A 204 -5.68 0.40 -6.75
N LEU A 205 -6.45 0.00 -7.77
CA LEU A 205 -6.08 0.16 -9.16
C LEU A 205 -6.77 1.40 -9.71
N GLN A 206 -5.99 2.35 -10.22
CA GLN A 206 -6.45 3.50 -10.96
C GLN A 206 -6.19 3.28 -12.45
N LEU A 207 -7.18 3.65 -13.28
CA LEU A 207 -7.13 3.55 -14.73
C LEU A 207 -7.54 4.89 -15.35
N GLU A 208 -6.83 5.30 -16.38
CA GLU A 208 -7.10 6.53 -17.13
C GLU A 208 -7.09 6.24 -18.63
N THR A 209 -8.26 6.46 -19.26
CA THR A 209 -8.59 6.04 -20.63
C THR A 209 -9.79 6.82 -21.21
N PRO A 210 -9.60 7.91 -21.98
CA PRO A 210 -8.52 8.90 -21.95
C PRO A 210 -8.57 9.79 -20.70
N ASP A 211 -9.74 9.88 -20.06
CA ASP A 211 -9.94 10.53 -18.76
C ASP A 211 -9.89 9.49 -17.65
N MET A 212 -9.81 9.97 -16.40
CA MET A 212 -9.81 9.08 -15.25
C MET A 212 -11.12 8.27 -15.15
N VAL A 213 -10.97 6.97 -14.97
CA VAL A 213 -12.09 6.05 -14.84
C VAL A 213 -12.36 5.79 -13.36
N GLU A 214 -13.43 6.37 -12.85
CA GLU A 214 -13.81 6.30 -11.45
C GLU A 214 -15.02 5.37 -11.28
N ASN A 215 -14.77 4.15 -10.79
CA ASN A 215 -15.82 3.17 -10.47
C ASN A 215 -15.93 2.93 -8.96
N LEU A 216 -14.89 3.28 -8.21
CA LEU A 216 -14.81 3.11 -6.76
C LEU A 216 -14.25 4.37 -6.11
N THR A 217 -14.88 4.80 -5.03
CA THR A 217 -14.38 5.87 -4.16
C THR A 217 -13.92 5.25 -2.85
N HIS A 218 -12.61 5.25 -2.59
CA HIS A 218 -12.06 4.78 -1.33
C HIS A 218 -12.01 5.91 -0.30
N CYS A 219 -12.69 5.76 0.83
CA CYS A 219 -12.75 6.80 1.86
C CYS A 219 -11.52 6.78 2.76
N LEU A 220 -10.98 7.96 3.04
CA LEU A 220 -9.91 8.21 3.99
C LEU A 220 -10.45 8.99 5.21
N ALA A 221 -9.61 9.17 6.23
CA ALA A 221 -9.93 10.00 7.38
C ALA A 221 -10.21 11.46 6.98
N GLY A 222 -11.05 12.15 7.77
CA GLY A 222 -11.35 13.57 7.56
C GLY A 222 -12.18 13.88 6.31
N GLY A 223 -12.83 12.87 5.71
CA GLY A 223 -13.68 13.06 4.52
C GLY A 223 -12.91 13.10 3.19
N ALA A 224 -11.60 12.86 3.22
CA ALA A 224 -10.81 12.70 2.00
C ALA A 224 -11.14 11.36 1.30
N SER A 225 -10.80 11.24 0.01
CA SER A 225 -11.01 10.01 -0.74
C SER A 225 -9.98 9.81 -1.84
N VAL A 226 -9.83 8.55 -2.26
CA VAL A 226 -9.01 8.13 -3.40
C VAL A 226 -9.94 7.53 -4.45
N PRO A 227 -10.08 8.15 -5.63
CA PRO A 227 -10.82 7.55 -6.72
C PRO A 227 -10.03 6.39 -7.31
N ALA A 228 -10.71 5.29 -7.65
CA ALA A 228 -10.10 4.09 -8.19
C ALA A 228 -11.03 3.43 -9.22
N PHE A 229 -10.43 2.64 -10.10
CA PHE A 229 -11.14 1.76 -11.03
C PHE A 229 -11.54 0.45 -10.34
N ALA A 230 -10.65 -0.13 -9.54
CA ALA A 230 -10.89 -1.38 -8.83
C ALA A 230 -10.15 -1.46 -7.49
N LYS A 231 -10.68 -2.26 -6.57
CA LYS A 231 -9.97 -2.74 -5.37
C LYS A 231 -9.44 -4.14 -5.66
N LEU A 232 -8.14 -4.34 -5.52
CA LEU A 232 -7.46 -5.62 -5.71
C LEU A 232 -7.21 -6.24 -4.33
N VAL A 233 -7.97 -7.27 -3.97
CA VAL A 233 -7.80 -7.96 -2.69
C VAL A 233 -6.59 -8.88 -2.77
N LEU A 234 -5.68 -8.73 -1.81
CA LEU A 234 -4.48 -9.57 -1.69
C LEU A 234 -4.74 -10.70 -0.70
N ARG A 235 -4.35 -11.91 -1.08
CA ARG A 235 -4.57 -13.16 -0.33
C ARG A 235 -3.27 -13.90 -0.06
N ASP A 236 -2.29 -13.71 -0.94
CA ASP A 236 -1.02 -14.40 -0.87
C ASP A 236 -0.01 -13.65 0.02
N GLN A 237 1.08 -14.32 0.38
CA GLN A 237 2.14 -13.78 1.24
C GLN A 237 3.20 -13.03 0.43
N TYR A 238 4.10 -12.32 1.12
CA TYR A 238 5.23 -11.66 0.47
C TYR A 238 6.04 -12.62 -0.42
N TYR A 239 6.63 -12.07 -1.48
CA TYR A 239 7.47 -12.75 -2.47
C TYR A 239 6.77 -13.85 -3.27
N THR A 240 5.45 -13.82 -3.33
CA THR A 240 4.65 -14.67 -4.20
C THR A 240 3.95 -13.84 -5.28
N ILE A 241 3.44 -14.50 -6.32
CA ILE A 241 2.61 -13.85 -7.34
C ILE A 241 1.16 -13.99 -6.93
N GLN A 242 0.49 -12.86 -6.72
CA GLN A 242 -0.95 -12.79 -6.57
C GLN A 242 -1.59 -12.85 -7.95
N PHE A 243 -2.45 -13.84 -8.16
CA PHE A 243 -3.40 -13.85 -9.25
C PHE A 243 -4.71 -13.24 -8.76
N VAL A 244 -5.14 -12.14 -9.37
CA VAL A 244 -6.45 -11.55 -9.13
C VAL A 244 -7.32 -11.83 -10.34
N ASP A 245 -8.38 -12.57 -10.14
CA ASP A 245 -9.38 -12.90 -11.13
C ASP A 245 -10.76 -12.38 -10.71
N ASN A 246 -11.82 -12.83 -11.38
CA ASN A 246 -13.21 -12.51 -11.06
C ASN A 246 -13.81 -13.39 -9.94
N GLY A 247 -13.00 -14.16 -9.20
CA GLY A 247 -13.45 -15.03 -8.13
C GLY A 247 -13.85 -14.31 -6.84
N ASP A 248 -13.57 -13.02 -6.71
CA ASP A 248 -13.98 -12.19 -5.56
C ASP A 248 -15.37 -11.56 -5.71
N TYR A 249 -16.07 -11.81 -6.83
CA TYR A 249 -17.40 -11.26 -7.17
C TYR A 249 -17.48 -9.72 -7.12
N MET A 250 -16.34 -9.03 -7.05
CA MET A 250 -16.28 -7.58 -7.06
C MET A 250 -16.33 -7.12 -8.52
N ARG A 251 -17.22 -6.17 -8.80
CA ARG A 251 -17.37 -5.63 -10.16
C ARG A 251 -16.21 -4.70 -10.49
N LYS A 252 -15.30 -5.15 -11.35
CA LYS A 252 -14.08 -4.42 -11.79
C LYS A 252 -14.25 -3.88 -13.20
N GLU A 253 -15.33 -3.14 -13.43
CA GLU A 253 -15.65 -2.60 -14.75
C GLU A 253 -16.24 -1.19 -14.66
N TYR A 254 -16.09 -0.44 -15.73
CA TYR A 254 -16.67 0.87 -15.88
C TYR A 254 -17.42 0.96 -17.21
N THR A 255 -18.61 1.56 -17.18
CA THR A 255 -19.42 1.83 -18.36
C THR A 255 -19.41 3.33 -18.61
N TYR A 256 -18.94 3.74 -19.79
CA TYR A 256 -18.98 5.13 -20.20
C TYR A 256 -20.42 5.58 -20.44
N LEU A 257 -20.69 6.85 -20.16
CA LEU A 257 -21.97 7.46 -20.51
C LEU A 257 -22.17 7.51 -22.03
N ALA A 258 -21.11 7.81 -22.78
CA ALA A 258 -21.10 7.81 -24.23
C ALA A 258 -19.87 7.05 -24.78
N PRO A 259 -19.93 6.48 -26.00
CA PRO A 259 -18.81 5.73 -26.54
C PRO A 259 -17.57 6.61 -26.66
N SER A 260 -16.42 6.09 -26.22
CA SER A 260 -15.14 6.81 -26.26
C SER A 260 -14.09 6.06 -27.07
N ASN A 261 -13.08 6.78 -27.55
CA ASN A 261 -11.95 6.20 -28.27
C ASN A 261 -10.77 6.06 -27.31
N ILE A 262 -10.13 4.88 -27.30
CA ILE A 262 -9.01 4.58 -26.41
C ILE A 262 -7.76 4.31 -27.26
N ALA A 263 -6.73 5.15 -27.08
CA ALA A 263 -5.44 5.02 -27.77
C ALA A 263 -4.28 4.70 -26.82
N SER A 264 -4.47 4.93 -25.52
CA SER A 264 -3.50 4.66 -24.47
C SER A 264 -4.22 4.32 -23.17
N LEU A 265 -3.51 3.63 -22.30
CA LEU A 265 -3.95 3.33 -20.94
C LEU A 265 -2.87 3.82 -19.98
N ARG A 266 -3.23 4.62 -18.98
CA ARG A 266 -2.36 4.83 -17.83
C ARG A 266 -2.90 4.04 -16.65
N VAL A 267 -2.04 3.21 -16.08
CA VAL A 267 -2.33 2.31 -14.97
C VAL A 267 -1.54 2.76 -13.76
N ARG A 268 -2.21 2.87 -12.62
CA ARG A 268 -1.64 3.26 -11.33
C ARG A 268 -2.04 2.26 -10.25
N LEU A 269 -1.07 1.66 -9.58
CA LEU A 269 -1.25 0.80 -8.42
C LEU A 269 -0.94 1.59 -7.15
N LEU A 270 -1.95 1.73 -6.29
CA LEU A 270 -1.87 2.54 -5.08
C LEU A 270 -2.09 1.70 -3.82
N ASP A 271 -1.45 2.11 -2.74
CA ASP A 271 -1.72 1.66 -1.39
C ASP A 271 -3.11 2.18 -0.91
N PRO A 272 -3.59 1.73 0.27
CA PRO A 272 -4.84 2.21 0.84
C PRO A 272 -4.89 3.72 1.11
N TRP A 273 -3.74 4.39 1.20
CA TRP A 273 -3.64 5.84 1.43
C TRP A 273 -3.58 6.65 0.13
N GLY A 274 -3.62 5.99 -1.03
CA GLY A 274 -3.55 6.63 -2.34
C GLY A 274 -2.12 6.97 -2.79
N ALA A 275 -1.10 6.49 -2.07
CA ALA A 275 0.29 6.60 -2.50
C ALA A 275 0.63 5.43 -3.46
N PRO A 276 1.56 5.61 -4.41
CA PRO A 276 2.00 4.51 -5.26
C PRO A 276 2.64 3.39 -4.43
N VAL A 277 2.36 2.14 -4.80
CA VAL A 277 3.01 0.95 -4.19
C VAL A 277 4.49 0.92 -4.58
N ASP A 278 5.37 0.55 -3.65
CA ASP A 278 6.77 0.29 -3.99
C ASP A 278 6.93 -1.10 -4.61
N MET A 279 6.95 -1.13 -5.95
CA MET A 279 7.09 -2.36 -6.72
C MET A 279 8.54 -2.87 -6.80
N ARG A 280 9.52 -2.22 -6.17
CA ARG A 280 10.94 -2.66 -6.15
C ARG A 280 11.48 -3.06 -7.53
N GLU A 281 11.12 -2.27 -8.54
CA GLU A 281 11.46 -2.48 -9.96
C GLU A 281 10.92 -3.77 -10.60
N MET A 282 10.02 -4.49 -9.91
CA MET A 282 9.37 -5.66 -10.46
C MET A 282 8.24 -5.26 -11.39
N ASP A 283 8.18 -5.95 -12.53
CA ASP A 283 7.10 -5.79 -13.47
C ASP A 283 5.93 -6.73 -13.17
N TRP A 284 4.75 -6.30 -13.59
CA TRP A 284 3.46 -6.96 -13.42
C TRP A 284 2.59 -6.75 -14.66
N SER A 285 1.58 -7.60 -14.80
CA SER A 285 0.67 -7.62 -15.95
C SER A 285 -0.80 -7.66 -15.53
N LEU A 286 -1.64 -7.31 -16.48
CA LEU A 286 -3.08 -7.25 -16.34
C LEU A 286 -3.76 -7.39 -17.69
N THR A 287 -4.98 -7.94 -17.68
CA THR A 287 -5.78 -8.13 -18.89
C THR A 287 -7.09 -7.35 -18.77
N PHE A 288 -7.36 -6.49 -19.75
CA PHE A 288 -8.63 -5.78 -19.88
C PHE A 288 -9.49 -6.35 -21.00
N GLU A 289 -10.81 -6.27 -20.83
CA GLU A 289 -11.80 -6.42 -21.88
C GLU A 289 -12.38 -5.05 -22.26
N LEU A 290 -12.28 -4.71 -23.54
CA LEU A 290 -12.87 -3.49 -24.12
C LEU A 290 -14.11 -3.86 -24.92
N TYR A 291 -15.25 -3.27 -24.58
CA TYR A 291 -16.54 -3.50 -25.24
C TYR A 291 -16.83 -2.38 -26.23
N GLU A 292 -16.63 -2.64 -27.51
CA GLU A 292 -16.96 -1.74 -28.63
C GLU A 292 -18.44 -1.88 -29.04
N VAL A 293 -19.11 -0.77 -29.28
CA VAL A 293 -20.41 -0.75 -29.96
C VAL A 293 -20.20 -0.74 -31.47
N VAL A 294 -20.62 -1.81 -32.14
CA VAL A 294 -20.45 -1.99 -33.60
C VAL A 294 -21.71 -1.58 -34.38
N ASN A 295 -22.88 -1.57 -33.74
CA ASN A 295 -24.14 -1.23 -34.39
C ASN A 295 -24.32 0.29 -34.51
N SER A 296 -24.35 0.80 -35.74
CA SER A 296 -24.46 2.23 -36.03
C SER A 296 -25.74 2.90 -35.51
N ARG A 297 -26.88 2.18 -35.46
CA ARG A 297 -28.12 2.70 -34.86
C ARG A 297 -28.00 2.81 -33.34
N THR A 298 -27.34 1.85 -32.70
CA THR A 298 -27.11 1.88 -31.25
C THR A 298 -26.12 2.98 -30.86
N ALA A 299 -25.01 3.10 -31.61
CA ALA A 299 -24.01 4.15 -31.40
C ALA A 299 -24.59 5.56 -31.59
N GLY A 300 -25.36 5.78 -32.66
CA GLY A 300 -25.99 7.08 -32.94
C GLY A 300 -26.97 7.50 -31.86
N ARG A 301 -27.86 6.60 -31.41
CA ARG A 301 -28.83 6.90 -30.34
C ARG A 301 -28.17 7.24 -29.01
N LEU A 302 -27.06 6.56 -28.65
CA LEU A 302 -26.32 6.87 -27.42
C LEU A 302 -25.70 8.27 -27.53
N HIS A 303 -25.05 8.58 -28.65
CA HIS A 303 -24.43 9.89 -28.84
C HIS A 303 -25.47 11.04 -28.78
N GLU A 304 -26.63 10.87 -29.41
CA GLU A 304 -27.74 11.83 -29.36
C GLU A 304 -28.33 12.03 -27.95
N THR A 305 -28.36 10.97 -27.14
CA THR A 305 -28.93 11.00 -25.78
C THR A 305 -28.05 11.77 -24.80
N TYR A 306 -26.72 11.67 -24.95
CA TYR A 306 -25.74 12.24 -24.01
C TYR A 306 -25.04 13.51 -24.53
N ALA A 307 -25.42 14.01 -25.71
CA ALA A 307 -24.98 15.30 -26.25
C ALA A 307 -25.85 16.49 -25.79
N ARG A 308 -26.81 16.27 -24.88
CA ARG A 308 -27.64 17.30 -24.23
C ARG A 308 -27.23 17.47 -22.78
#